data_AF-A0A2G9MSB5-F1
#
_entry.id   AF-A0A2G9MSB5-F1
#
_cell.length_a   1.000
_cell.length_b   1.000
_cell.length_c   1.000
_cell.angle_alpha   90.00
_cell.angle_beta   90.00
_cell.angle_gamma   90.00
#
_symmetry.space_group_name_H-M   'P 1'
#
loop_
_entity.id
_entity.type
_entity.pdbx_description
1 polymer ?
#
loop_
_entity_poly.entity_id
_entity_poly.type
_entity_poly.pdbx_seq_one_letter_code
_entity_poly.pdbx_strand_id
1 'polypeptide(L)'
;MGEYELLKERVYKNKLARKFNTIKVNDEIVLMTEELGELSDALMQNDAEGIIDALGDITVYCLGLCGMFEWNADEVYQNAQIKQVKNHFYAISSELGKIANTYKKSNKQPVWNIDKTHNFKEHIGNLMKYCESAYLILKQEKSFVQVLEKIIKNNEVRTHQGKI
;
A
#
# COMPACT_ATOMS: atom_id res chain seq x y z
N MET A 1 11.94 -11.69 -12.29
CA MET A 1 11.08 -11.27 -11.18
C MET A 1 11.24 -9.76 -11.06
N GLY A 2 10.15 -8.99 -11.12
CA GLY A 2 10.25 -7.53 -11.07
C GLY A 2 10.41 -7.02 -9.63
N GLU A 3 10.58 -5.71 -9.50
CA GLU A 3 10.94 -5.06 -8.24
C GLU A 3 9.82 -5.14 -7.21
N TYR A 4 8.56 -4.92 -7.61
CA TYR A 4 7.44 -4.98 -6.67
C TYR A 4 7.18 -6.40 -6.18
N GLU A 5 7.42 -7.42 -7.01
CA GLU A 5 7.30 -8.81 -6.58
C GLU A 5 8.33 -9.19 -5.51
N LEU A 6 9.58 -8.73 -5.68
CA LEU A 6 10.63 -8.88 -4.67
C LEU A 6 10.25 -8.20 -3.34
N LEU A 7 9.72 -6.98 -3.39
CA LEU A 7 9.29 -6.26 -2.19
C LEU A 7 8.10 -6.95 -1.52
N LYS A 8 7.11 -7.43 -2.28
CA LYS A 8 5.97 -8.19 -1.77
C LYS A 8 6.41 -9.46 -1.03
N GLU A 9 7.34 -10.23 -1.59
CA GLU A 9 7.88 -11.42 -0.92
C GLU A 9 8.53 -11.07 0.42
N ARG A 10 9.30 -9.98 0.47
CA ARG A 10 9.93 -9.51 1.71
C ARG A 10 8.92 -9.05 2.76
N VAL A 11 7.96 -8.21 2.35
CA VAL A 11 6.88 -7.72 3.23
C VAL A 11 6.08 -8.89 3.79
N TYR A 12 5.64 -9.80 2.94
CA TYR A 12 4.80 -10.91 3.37
C TYR A 12 5.56 -11.92 4.25
N LYS A 13 6.82 -12.22 3.92
CA LYS A 13 7.69 -13.04 4.77
C LYS A 13 7.89 -12.42 6.16
N ASN A 14 8.07 -11.10 6.24
CA ASN A 14 8.18 -10.39 7.51
C ASN A 14 6.88 -10.51 8.33
N LYS A 15 5.73 -10.24 7.70
CA LYS A 15 4.40 -10.42 8.33
C LYS A 15 4.22 -11.83 8.90
N LEU A 16 4.57 -12.87 8.13
CA LEU A 16 4.52 -14.27 8.58
C LEU A 16 5.43 -14.52 9.78
N ALA A 17 6.69 -14.06 9.73
CA ALA A 17 7.65 -14.23 10.82
C ALA A 17 7.19 -13.57 12.12
N ARG A 18 6.51 -12.42 12.02
CA ARG A 18 5.99 -11.66 13.16
C ARG A 18 4.58 -12.08 13.61
N LYS A 19 3.93 -13.00 12.88
CA LYS A 19 2.50 -13.31 13.03
C LYS A 19 1.63 -12.04 12.96
N PHE A 20 2.08 -11.06 12.18
CA PHE A 20 1.43 -9.76 12.04
C PHE A 20 0.47 -9.82 10.86
N ASN A 21 -0.82 -9.68 11.15
CA ASN A 21 -1.93 -9.66 10.20
C ASN A 21 -1.71 -10.36 8.85
N THR A 22 -1.85 -11.69 8.83
CA THR A 22 -1.62 -12.51 7.62
C THR A 22 -2.91 -12.92 6.92
N ILE A 23 -4.09 -12.65 7.51
CA ILE A 23 -5.38 -13.10 6.98
C ILE A 23 -6.52 -12.07 7.09
N LYS A 24 -6.41 -11.04 7.93
CA LYS A 24 -7.51 -10.09 8.17
C LYS A 24 -7.38 -8.88 7.24
N VAL A 25 -8.04 -8.96 6.09
CA VAL A 25 -8.06 -7.87 5.09
C VAL A 25 -8.60 -6.56 5.67
N ASN A 26 -9.58 -6.62 6.57
CA ASN A 26 -10.10 -5.43 7.24
C ASN A 26 -9.04 -4.70 8.05
N ASP A 27 -8.14 -5.43 8.71
CA ASP A 27 -7.08 -4.84 9.53
C ASP A 27 -6.05 -4.12 8.62
N GLU A 28 -5.72 -4.67 7.42
CA GLU A 28 -4.87 -3.95 6.45
C GLU A 28 -5.53 -2.65 5.97
N ILE A 29 -6.84 -2.66 5.71
CA ILE A 29 -7.57 -1.47 5.26
C ILE A 29 -7.61 -0.39 6.35
N VAL A 30 -7.78 -0.79 7.61
CA VAL A 30 -7.73 0.14 8.76
C VAL A 30 -6.34 0.77 8.86
N LEU A 31 -5.29 -0.04 8.81
CA LEU A 31 -3.92 0.44 8.90
C LEU A 31 -3.55 1.37 7.73
N MET A 32 -3.96 1.06 6.50
CA MET A 32 -3.81 2.00 5.37
C MET A 32 -4.55 3.33 5.58
N THR A 33 -5.67 3.31 6.31
CA THR A 33 -6.43 4.53 6.63
C THR A 33 -5.70 5.36 7.68
N GLU A 34 -5.00 4.72 8.62
CA GLU A 34 -4.12 5.41 9.57
C GLU A 34 -2.98 6.11 8.82
N GLU A 35 -2.29 5.42 7.90
CA GLU A 35 -1.22 6.03 7.09
C GLU A 35 -1.73 7.16 6.17
N LEU A 36 -2.97 7.09 5.70
CA LEU A 36 -3.60 8.21 4.98
C LEU A 36 -3.79 9.44 5.89
N GLY A 37 -4.08 9.23 7.17
CA GLY A 37 -4.11 10.29 8.18
C GLY A 37 -2.74 10.93 8.36
N GLU A 38 -1.70 10.11 8.50
CA GLU A 38 -0.31 10.58 8.59
C GLU A 38 0.11 11.38 7.34
N LEU A 39 -0.28 10.92 6.15
CA LEU A 39 -0.08 11.66 4.91
C LEU A 39 -0.77 13.04 4.93
N SER A 40 -2.01 13.11 5.42
CA SER A 40 -2.75 14.36 5.55
C SER A 40 -2.04 15.34 6.48
N ASP A 41 -1.60 14.86 7.65
CA ASP A 41 -0.91 15.68 8.65
C ASP A 41 0.42 16.20 8.10
N ALA A 42 1.20 15.34 7.44
CA ALA A 42 2.48 15.72 6.84
C ALA A 42 2.31 16.75 5.71
N LEU A 43 1.26 16.62 4.88
CA LEU A 43 0.91 17.61 3.85
C LEU A 43 0.57 18.97 4.47
N MET A 44 -0.22 18.99 5.55
CA MET A 44 -0.58 20.22 6.25
C MET A 44 0.64 20.92 6.88
N GLN A 45 1.63 20.14 7.30
CA GLN A 45 2.86 20.63 7.92
C GLN A 45 3.97 20.95 6.90
N ASN A 46 3.77 20.66 5.61
CA ASN A 46 4.83 20.68 4.57
C ASN A 46 6.04 19.81 4.94
N ASP A 47 5.81 18.70 5.65
CA ASP A 47 6.84 17.75 6.04
C ASP A 47 7.09 16.75 4.90
N ALA A 48 8.13 17.00 4.11
CA ALA A 48 8.48 16.15 2.98
C ALA A 48 8.87 14.73 3.41
N GLU A 49 9.52 14.55 4.56
CA GLU A 49 9.91 13.22 5.04
C GLU A 49 8.69 12.44 5.49
N GLY A 50 7.80 13.06 6.28
CA GLY A 50 6.53 12.47 6.70
C GLY A 50 5.63 12.10 5.52
N ILE A 51 5.58 12.91 4.46
CA ILE A 51 4.85 12.58 3.23
C ILE A 51 5.44 11.31 2.59
N ILE A 52 6.77 11.23 2.47
CA ILE A 52 7.46 10.10 1.84
C ILE A 52 7.22 8.82 2.63
N ASP A 53 7.36 8.87 3.96
CA ASP A 53 7.17 7.73 4.84
C ASP A 53 5.71 7.22 4.75
N ALA A 54 4.72 8.11 4.85
CA ALA A 54 3.31 7.74 4.74
C ALA A 54 2.93 7.14 3.37
N LEU A 55 3.42 7.72 2.26
CA LEU A 55 3.22 7.15 0.91
C LEU A 55 3.83 5.75 0.78
N GLY A 56 5.00 5.55 1.38
CA GLY A 56 5.68 4.27 1.42
C GLY A 56 4.94 3.24 2.25
N ASP A 57 4.47 3.61 3.45
CA ASP A 57 3.73 2.72 4.35
C ASP A 57 2.40 2.26 3.74
N ILE A 58 1.63 3.17 3.10
CA ILE A 58 0.44 2.80 2.31
C ILE A 58 0.79 1.73 1.27
N THR A 59 1.90 1.92 0.54
CA THR A 59 2.34 0.98 -0.49
C THR A 59 2.78 -0.37 0.12
N VAL A 60 3.39 -0.37 1.31
CA VAL A 60 3.75 -1.59 2.04
C VAL A 60 2.52 -2.39 2.43
N TYR A 61 1.43 -1.75 2.88
CA TYR A 61 0.16 -2.46 3.13
C TYR A 61 -0.46 -3.02 1.85
N CYS A 62 -0.38 -2.30 0.73
CA CYS A 62 -0.80 -2.83 -0.59
C CYS A 62 -0.02 -4.10 -0.96
N LEU A 63 1.32 -4.10 -0.76
CA LEU A 63 2.16 -5.29 -0.98
C LEU A 63 1.81 -6.44 -0.02
N GLY A 64 1.47 -6.10 1.23
CA GLY A 64 0.91 -7.04 2.21
C GLY A 64 -0.33 -7.75 1.70
N LEU A 65 -1.29 -6.97 1.16
CA LEU A 65 -2.48 -7.51 0.51
C LEU A 65 -2.12 -8.38 -0.70
N CYS A 66 -1.24 -7.94 -1.60
CA CYS A 66 -0.79 -8.80 -2.70
C CYS A 66 -0.24 -10.16 -2.20
N GLY A 67 0.51 -10.17 -1.10
CA GLY A 67 0.99 -11.40 -0.46
C GLY A 67 -0.13 -12.29 0.09
N MET A 68 -1.10 -11.70 0.81
CA MET A 68 -2.26 -12.44 1.36
C MET A 68 -3.11 -13.09 0.27
N PHE A 69 -3.25 -12.42 -0.87
CA PHE A 69 -4.06 -12.86 -2.00
C PHE A 69 -3.29 -13.71 -3.03
N GLU A 70 -2.00 -13.96 -2.80
CA GLU A 70 -1.10 -14.66 -3.73
C GLU A 70 -1.07 -14.00 -5.12
N TRP A 71 -1.16 -12.66 -5.16
CA TRP A 71 -1.05 -11.90 -6.39
C TRP A 71 0.40 -11.56 -6.70
N ASN A 72 0.72 -11.63 -8.00
CA ASN A 72 1.96 -11.05 -8.51
C ASN A 72 1.87 -9.52 -8.42
N ALA A 73 2.74 -8.91 -7.62
CA ALA A 73 2.68 -7.49 -7.32
C ALA A 73 3.10 -6.61 -8.50
N ASP A 74 4.04 -7.07 -9.34
CA ASP A 74 4.38 -6.37 -10.58
C ASP A 74 3.17 -6.33 -11.52
N GLU A 75 2.45 -7.43 -11.70
CA GLU A 75 1.24 -7.45 -12.53
C GLU A 75 0.14 -6.54 -11.97
N VAL A 76 -0.07 -6.55 -10.65
CA VAL A 76 -1.03 -5.64 -9.98
C VAL A 76 -0.67 -4.20 -10.28
N TYR A 77 0.60 -3.85 -10.11
CA TYR A 77 1.11 -2.51 -10.39
C TYR A 77 0.97 -2.17 -11.88
N GLN A 78 1.45 -3.02 -12.79
CA GLN A 78 1.45 -2.73 -14.23
C GLN A 78 0.03 -2.55 -14.78
N ASN A 79 -0.92 -3.38 -14.34
CA ASN A 79 -2.32 -3.33 -14.78
C ASN A 79 -3.12 -2.14 -14.20
N ALA A 80 -2.56 -1.40 -13.24
CA ALA A 80 -3.21 -0.23 -12.66
C ALA A 80 -3.49 0.86 -13.72
N GLN A 81 -4.70 1.41 -13.68
CA GLN A 81 -5.23 2.39 -14.62
C GLN A 81 -5.41 3.75 -13.94
N ILE A 82 -4.29 4.46 -13.74
CA ILE A 82 -4.34 5.81 -13.17
C ILE A 82 -4.58 6.86 -14.24
N LYS A 83 -5.34 7.90 -13.86
CA LYS A 83 -5.52 9.12 -14.66
C LYS A 83 -4.53 10.18 -14.20
N GLN A 84 -4.17 11.10 -15.09
CA GLN A 84 -3.47 12.31 -14.70
C GLN A 84 -4.38 13.12 -13.76
N VAL A 85 -3.90 13.39 -12.55
CA VAL A 85 -4.64 14.13 -11.52
C VAL A 85 -3.83 15.33 -11.07
N LYS A 86 -4.55 16.40 -10.67
CA LYS A 86 -3.94 17.59 -10.07
C LYS A 86 -3.70 17.43 -8.56
N ASN A 87 -4.46 16.55 -7.91
CA ASN A 87 -4.40 16.34 -6.47
C ASN A 87 -4.28 14.83 -6.20
N HIS A 88 -3.06 14.39 -5.90
CA HIS A 88 -2.78 12.98 -5.62
C HIS A 88 -3.32 12.52 -4.27
N PHE A 89 -3.35 13.38 -3.25
CA PHE A 89 -3.96 13.03 -1.97
C PHE A 89 -5.43 12.63 -2.13
N TYR A 90 -6.19 13.39 -2.93
CA TYR A 90 -7.57 13.06 -3.25
C TYR A 90 -7.68 11.73 -4.02
N ALA A 91 -6.79 11.47 -4.98
CA ALA A 91 -6.79 10.23 -5.74
C ALA A 91 -6.50 9.00 -4.84
N ILE A 92 -5.48 9.11 -3.97
CA ILE A 92 -5.12 8.10 -2.96
C ILE A 92 -6.31 7.84 -2.04
N SER A 93 -6.89 8.90 -1.45
CA SER A 93 -8.07 8.80 -0.58
C SER A 93 -9.26 8.14 -1.27
N SER A 94 -9.49 8.48 -2.54
CA SER A 94 -10.58 7.92 -3.36
C SER A 94 -10.40 6.43 -3.63
N GLU A 95 -9.20 5.99 -4.03
CA GLU A 95 -8.92 4.56 -4.24
C GLU A 95 -9.02 3.77 -2.92
N LEU A 96 -8.52 4.30 -1.80
CA LEU A 96 -8.69 3.66 -0.49
C LEU A 96 -10.17 3.52 -0.10
N GLY A 97 -10.97 4.55 -0.35
CA GLY A 97 -12.42 4.49 -0.17
C GLY A 97 -13.10 3.42 -1.03
N LYS A 98 -12.63 3.22 -2.27
CA LYS A 98 -13.13 2.15 -3.15
C LYS A 98 -12.73 0.76 -2.65
N ILE A 99 -11.49 0.59 -2.18
CA ILE A 99 -11.00 -0.65 -1.55
C ILE A 99 -11.90 -1.02 -0.37
N ALA A 100 -12.10 -0.09 0.57
CA ALA A 100 -12.93 -0.30 1.75
C ALA A 100 -14.39 -0.64 1.38
N ASN A 101 -14.97 0.09 0.42
CA ASN A 101 -16.33 -0.16 -0.05
C ASN A 101 -16.48 -1.51 -0.76
N THR A 102 -15.51 -1.89 -1.60
CA THR A 102 -15.51 -3.19 -2.27
C THR A 102 -15.41 -4.33 -1.27
N TYR A 103 -14.51 -4.22 -0.28
CA TYR A 103 -14.39 -5.22 0.78
C TYR A 103 -15.66 -5.32 1.64
N LYS A 104 -16.34 -4.19 1.90
CA LYS A 104 -17.64 -4.19 2.57
C LYS A 104 -18.70 -4.91 1.75
N LYS A 105 -18.77 -4.66 0.43
CA LYS A 105 -19.74 -5.27 -0.50
C LYS A 105 -19.54 -6.77 -0.69
N SER A 106 -18.29 -7.25 -0.60
CA SER A 106 -18.01 -8.68 -0.59
C SER A 106 -18.47 -9.38 0.70
N ASN A 107 -19.23 -8.69 1.58
CA ASN A 107 -19.66 -9.23 2.87
C ASN A 107 -18.49 -9.80 3.69
N LYS A 108 -17.31 -9.19 3.55
CA LYS A 108 -16.07 -9.65 4.20
C LYS A 108 -15.75 -11.11 3.90
N GLN A 109 -16.06 -11.58 2.69
CA GLN A 109 -15.68 -12.90 2.19
C GLN A 109 -14.17 -13.14 2.42
N PRO A 110 -13.72 -14.41 2.53
CA PRO A 110 -12.31 -14.72 2.62
C PRO A 110 -11.53 -14.25 1.38
N VAL A 111 -10.22 -14.08 1.58
CA VAL A 111 -9.26 -13.48 0.66
C VAL A 111 -9.45 -13.93 -0.80
N TRP A 112 -9.54 -15.24 -1.07
CA TRP A 112 -9.68 -15.80 -2.42
C TRP A 112 -11.00 -15.51 -3.15
N ASN A 113 -12.01 -14.92 -2.50
CA ASN A 113 -13.33 -14.66 -3.06
C ASN A 113 -13.62 -13.18 -3.32
N ILE A 114 -12.83 -12.25 -2.77
CA ILE A 114 -13.11 -10.81 -2.84
C ILE A 114 -12.91 -10.27 -4.27
N ASP A 115 -11.85 -10.71 -4.96
CA ASP A 115 -11.46 -10.12 -6.25
C ASP A 115 -12.21 -10.67 -7.46
N LYS A 116 -12.87 -11.83 -7.32
CA LYS A 116 -13.61 -12.46 -8.43
C LYS A 116 -14.80 -11.63 -8.95
N THR A 117 -15.18 -10.56 -8.24
CA THR A 117 -16.49 -9.91 -8.43
C THR A 117 -16.46 -8.37 -8.42
N HIS A 118 -15.38 -7.71 -7.98
CA HIS A 118 -15.46 -6.28 -7.63
C HIS A 118 -14.20 -5.42 -7.87
N ASN A 119 -13.31 -5.81 -8.79
CA ASN A 119 -12.12 -5.02 -9.18
C ASN A 119 -11.23 -4.61 -7.99
N PHE A 120 -11.16 -5.42 -6.93
CA PHE A 120 -10.41 -5.08 -5.72
C PHE A 120 -8.91 -4.97 -6.03
N LYS A 121 -8.38 -5.92 -6.80
CA LYS A 121 -7.00 -5.94 -7.29
C LYS A 121 -6.65 -4.69 -8.11
N GLU A 122 -7.59 -4.19 -8.91
CA GLU A 122 -7.40 -2.96 -9.68
C GLU A 122 -7.21 -1.74 -8.77
N HIS A 123 -8.06 -1.59 -7.74
CA HIS A 123 -7.95 -0.46 -6.82
C HIS A 123 -6.65 -0.49 -6.01
N ILE A 124 -6.15 -1.68 -5.65
CA ILE A 124 -4.83 -1.83 -5.00
C ILE A 124 -3.72 -1.35 -5.94
N GLY A 125 -3.72 -1.78 -7.20
CA GLY A 125 -2.74 -1.31 -8.18
C GLY A 125 -2.82 0.21 -8.39
N ASN A 126 -4.02 0.77 -8.50
CA ASN A 126 -4.21 2.21 -8.67
C ASN A 126 -3.65 2.99 -7.47
N LEU A 127 -3.91 2.51 -6.25
CA LEU A 127 -3.39 3.13 -5.03
C LEU A 127 -1.86 3.13 -5.02
N MET A 128 -1.21 2.01 -5.37
CA MET A 128 0.26 1.93 -5.49
C MET A 128 0.80 2.94 -6.50
N LYS A 129 0.22 3.00 -7.71
CA LYS A 129 0.65 3.96 -8.74
C LYS A 129 0.42 5.42 -8.35
N TYR A 130 -0.68 5.73 -7.67
CA TYR A 130 -0.91 7.09 -7.18
C TYR A 130 0.08 7.49 -6.09
N CYS A 131 0.48 6.57 -5.20
CA CYS A 131 1.51 6.82 -4.20
C CYS A 131 2.86 7.12 -4.85
N GLU A 132 3.29 6.29 -5.79
CA GLU A 132 4.54 6.52 -6.53
C GLU A 132 4.50 7.81 -7.34
N SER A 133 3.39 8.09 -8.02
CA SER A 133 3.25 9.33 -8.80
C SER A 133 3.30 10.57 -7.90
N ALA A 134 2.73 10.52 -6.69
CA ALA A 134 2.83 11.59 -5.71
C ALA A 134 4.28 11.80 -5.26
N TYR A 135 4.98 10.71 -4.97
CA TYR A 135 6.40 10.74 -4.61
C TYR A 135 7.27 11.39 -5.70
N LEU A 136 7.08 11.03 -6.97
CA LEU A 136 7.87 11.57 -8.08
C LEU A 136 7.68 13.08 -8.28
N ILE A 137 6.52 13.64 -7.92
CA ILE A 137 6.26 15.08 -7.98
C ILE A 137 7.08 15.85 -6.94
N LEU A 138 7.45 15.23 -5.83
CA LEU A 138 8.32 15.81 -4.81
C LEU A 138 9.77 15.96 -5.28
N LYS A 139 10.09 15.59 -6.55
CA LYS A 139 11.41 15.71 -7.20
C LYS A 139 12.55 15.12 -6.37
N GLN A 140 12.29 13.99 -5.73
CA GLN A 140 13.27 13.31 -4.91
C GLN A 140 14.35 12.65 -5.79
N GLU A 141 15.60 12.67 -5.32
CA GLU A 141 16.73 12.09 -6.07
C GLU A 141 16.73 10.55 -6.04
N LYS A 142 16.10 9.95 -5.02
CA LYS A 142 16.02 8.49 -4.85
C LYS A 142 14.82 7.93 -5.62
N SER A 143 14.92 6.69 -6.11
CA SER A 143 13.74 6.01 -6.68
C SER A 143 12.75 5.66 -5.57
N PHE A 144 11.45 5.57 -5.91
CA PHE A 144 10.43 5.19 -4.93
C PHE A 144 10.68 3.79 -4.37
N VAL A 145 11.15 2.85 -5.21
CA VAL A 145 11.56 1.50 -4.80
C VAL A 145 12.65 1.54 -3.73
N GLN A 146 13.65 2.41 -3.83
CA GLN A 146 14.69 2.56 -2.81
C GLN A 146 14.14 3.07 -1.47
N VAL A 147 13.11 3.93 -1.52
CA VAL A 147 12.39 4.36 -0.31
C VAL A 147 11.67 3.18 0.32
N LEU A 148 10.94 2.40 -0.47
CA LEU A 148 10.26 1.19 0.02
C LEU A 148 11.25 0.20 0.65
N GLU A 149 12.41 -0.01 0.03
CA GLU A 149 13.47 -0.87 0.59
C GLU A 149 13.94 -0.39 1.97
N LYS A 150 14.13 0.92 2.14
CA LYS A 150 14.53 1.52 3.42
C LYS A 150 13.44 1.29 4.49
N ILE A 151 12.18 1.56 4.15
CA ILE A 151 11.03 1.40 5.05
C ILE A 151 10.92 -0.07 5.48
N ILE A 152 10.92 -1.00 4.52
CA ILE A 152 10.85 -2.44 4.77
C ILE A 152 12.00 -2.90 5.66
N LYS A 153 13.22 -2.42 5.41
CA LYS A 153 14.39 -2.75 6.25
C LYS A 153 14.27 -2.21 7.67
N ASN A 154 13.78 -0.98 7.85
CA ASN A 154 13.56 -0.42 9.18
C ASN A 154 12.53 -1.24 9.98
N ASN A 155 11.49 -1.69 9.27
CA ASN A 155 10.43 -2.55 9.77
C ASN A 155 10.92 -3.95 10.14
N GLU A 156 11.88 -4.52 9.40
CA GLU A 156 12.56 -5.77 9.76
C GLU A 156 13.38 -5.68 11.07
N VAL A 157 13.88 -4.48 11.44
CA VAL A 157 14.76 -4.26 12.61
C VAL A 157 13.97 -3.95 13.89
N ARG A 158 12.76 -3.39 13.79
CA ARG A 158 11.94 -3.03 14.96
C ARG A 158 11.37 -4.28 15.66
N THR A 159 12.07 -4.74 16.69
CA THR A 159 11.60 -5.81 17.59
C THR A 159 10.63 -5.24 18.62
N HIS A 160 9.37 -5.70 18.57
CA HIS A 160 8.35 -5.51 19.60
C HIS A 160 7.89 -4.06 19.87
N GLN A 161 7.27 -3.40 18.89
CA GLN A 161 6.15 -2.46 19.08
C GLN A 161 5.57 -2.13 17.69
N GLY A 162 4.25 -1.97 17.59
CA GLY A 162 3.50 -2.00 16.33
C GLY A 162 3.95 -1.01 15.25
N LYS A 163 4.39 -1.58 14.12
CA LYS A 163 4.13 -1.31 12.68
C LYS A 163 4.94 -2.38 11.92
N ILE A 164 4.49 -2.75 10.71
CA ILE A 164 4.78 -4.01 9.95
C ILE A 164 6.21 -4.51 10.06
#